data_AF-A0A3S2V3M5-F1
#
_entry.id   AF-A0A3S2V3M5-F1
#
_cell.length_a   1.000
_cell.length_b   1.000
_cell.length_c   1.000
_cell.angle_alpha   90.00
_cell.angle_beta   90.00
_cell.angle_gamma   90.00
#
_symmetry.space_group_name_H-M   'P 1'
#
loop_
_entity.id
_entity.type
_entity.pdbx_description
1 polymer ?
#
loop_
_entity_poly.entity_id
_entity_poly.type
_entity_poly.pdbx_seq_one_letter_code
_entity_poly.pdbx_strand_id
1 'polypeptide(L)'
;AAEPPAPTADRAPAPERAPAPERAPAWEPRVVAAEPPAQAAPSEAEDVAALMAENMMLKARLRLESERQDELQRLLAVELRTLRDHVQAEVDRTEDLRAERDLWMARAEALAQPLFQRR
;
A
#
# COMPACT_ATOMS: atom_id res chain seq x y z
N ALA A 1 -42.96 27.94 6.12
CA ALA A 1 -41.86 26.98 6.41
C ALA A 1 -40.58 27.79 6.41
N ALA A 2 -39.97 27.95 7.58
CA ALA A 2 -38.75 28.73 7.77
C ALA A 2 -37.53 27.81 7.63
N GLU A 3 -36.55 28.25 6.86
CA GLU A 3 -35.24 27.62 6.67
C GLU A 3 -34.46 27.50 8.00
N PRO A 4 -33.67 26.43 8.21
CA PRO A 4 -32.91 26.22 9.42
C PRO A 4 -31.72 27.20 9.54
N PRO A 5 -31.35 27.63 10.76
CA PRO A 5 -30.23 28.54 10.96
C PRO A 5 -28.89 27.86 10.66
N ALA A 6 -28.05 28.59 9.93
CA ALA A 6 -26.69 28.23 9.53
C ALA A 6 -25.74 27.99 10.71
N PRO A 7 -24.72 27.13 10.55
CA PRO A 7 -23.75 26.82 11.59
C PRO A 7 -22.88 28.03 11.93
N THR A 8 -22.78 28.33 13.23
CA THR A 8 -21.87 29.32 13.81
C THR A 8 -20.42 28.91 13.56
N ALA A 9 -19.72 29.71 12.76
CA ALA A 9 -18.29 29.57 12.51
C ALA A 9 -17.50 29.80 13.79
N ASP A 10 -16.81 28.75 14.21
CA ASP A 10 -15.82 28.74 15.28
C ASP A 10 -14.66 29.67 14.90
N ARG A 11 -14.51 30.76 15.65
CA ARG A 11 -13.53 31.82 15.37
C ARG A 11 -12.18 31.39 15.94
N ALA A 12 -11.32 30.87 15.07
CA ALA A 12 -9.93 30.56 15.39
C ALA A 12 -9.19 31.79 15.98
N PRO A 13 -8.36 31.61 17.03
CA PRO A 13 -7.57 32.69 17.61
C PRO A 13 -6.50 33.19 16.62
N ALA A 14 -6.30 34.51 16.62
CA ALA A 14 -5.32 35.19 15.77
C ALA A 14 -3.88 34.75 16.09
N PRO A 15 -2.98 34.67 15.09
CA PRO A 15 -1.59 34.28 15.31
C PRO A 15 -0.85 35.36 16.10
N GLU A 16 -0.26 34.94 17.23
CA GLU A 16 0.66 35.72 18.02
C GLU A 16 1.88 36.09 17.16
N ARG A 17 2.21 37.38 17.10
CA ARG A 17 3.28 37.90 16.24
C ARG A 17 4.62 37.42 16.79
N ALA A 18 5.23 36.46 16.11
CA ALA A 18 6.56 35.97 16.46
C ALA A 18 7.56 37.15 16.50
N PRO A 19 8.43 37.22 17.53
CA PRO A 19 9.51 38.20 17.55
C PRO A 19 10.42 37.99 16.34
N ALA A 20 10.93 39.10 15.80
CA ALA A 20 11.80 39.12 14.62
C ALA A 20 12.97 38.14 14.80
N PRO A 21 13.42 37.45 13.73
CA PRO A 21 14.58 36.58 13.83
C PRO A 21 15.79 37.43 14.18
N GLU A 22 16.33 37.26 15.39
CA GLU A 22 17.71 37.60 15.67
C GLU A 22 18.55 36.96 14.56
N ARG A 23 19.32 37.78 13.84
CA ARG A 23 20.28 37.29 12.86
C ARG A 23 21.21 36.32 13.60
N ALA A 24 20.96 35.03 13.40
CA ALA A 24 21.88 34.00 13.83
C ALA A 24 23.28 34.40 13.34
N PRO A 25 24.32 34.34 14.20
CA PRO A 25 25.66 34.69 13.80
C PRO A 25 26.03 33.87 12.57
N ALA A 26 26.40 34.58 11.49
CA ALA A 26 26.93 33.96 10.29
C ALA A 26 28.03 33.01 10.73
N TRP A 27 28.01 31.78 10.21
CA TRP A 27 29.04 30.82 10.52
C TRP A 27 30.38 31.43 10.04
N GLU A 28 31.22 31.86 10.98
CA GLU A 28 32.60 32.22 10.72
C GLU A 28 33.44 31.03 11.18
N PRO A 29 34.36 30.52 10.34
CA PRO A 29 35.17 29.36 10.70
C PRO A 29 36.09 29.76 11.85
N ARG A 30 35.75 29.34 13.06
CA ARG A 30 36.63 29.46 14.23
C ARG A 30 37.77 28.48 14.06
N VAL A 31 38.96 28.98 13.73
CA VAL A 31 40.18 28.16 13.72
C VAL A 31 40.53 27.84 15.17
N VAL A 32 40.18 26.64 15.60
CA VAL A 32 40.62 26.08 16.89
C VAL A 32 42.10 25.73 16.74
N ALA A 33 42.95 26.30 17.61
CA ALA A 33 44.36 25.95 17.66
C ALA A 33 44.51 24.44 17.94
N ALA A 34 45.31 23.75 17.14
CA ALA A 34 45.46 22.31 17.23
C ALA A 34 46.04 21.88 18.59
N GLU A 35 45.30 21.03 19.31
CA GLU A 35 45.75 20.31 20.49
C GLU A 35 46.79 19.25 20.07
N PRO A 36 47.83 18.95 20.87
CA PRO A 36 48.87 17.98 20.49
C PRO A 36 48.26 16.59 20.26
N PRO A 37 48.87 15.73 19.41
CA PRO A 37 48.22 14.52 18.94
C PRO A 37 47.97 13.56 20.11
N ALA A 38 46.72 13.53 20.58
CA ALA A 38 46.20 12.42 21.33
C ALA A 38 46.29 11.17 20.45
N GLN A 39 46.58 10.04 21.09
CA GLN A 39 46.69 8.69 20.51
C GLN A 39 45.73 8.51 19.33
N ALA A 40 46.24 7.92 18.23
CA ALA A 40 45.53 7.69 16.98
C ALA A 40 44.10 7.16 17.19
N ALA A 41 43.16 8.07 17.36
CA ALA A 41 41.76 7.83 17.12
C ALA A 41 41.63 7.47 15.63
N PRO A 42 40.68 6.62 15.25
CA PRO A 42 40.36 6.44 13.84
C PRO A 42 40.22 7.83 13.22
N SER A 43 40.90 8.04 12.09
CA SER A 43 40.81 9.31 11.39
C SER A 43 39.33 9.55 11.05
N GLU A 44 38.82 10.77 11.15
CA GLU A 44 37.46 11.10 10.69
C GLU A 44 37.23 10.59 9.24
N ALA A 45 38.28 10.53 8.43
CA ALA A 45 38.23 9.96 7.09
C ALA A 45 37.95 8.43 7.07
N GLU A 46 38.44 7.67 8.05
CA GLU A 46 38.17 6.24 8.20
C GLU A 46 36.72 6.00 8.64
N ASP A 47 36.20 6.80 9.59
CA ASP A 47 34.79 6.72 10.01
C ASP A 47 33.84 7.08 8.87
N VAL A 48 34.16 8.13 8.10
CA VAL A 48 33.40 8.52 6.91
C VAL A 48 33.46 7.42 5.85
N ALA A 49 34.62 6.79 5.64
CA ALA A 49 34.75 5.66 4.72
C ALA A 49 33.92 4.45 5.16
N ALA A 50 33.88 4.14 6.46
CA ALA A 50 33.05 3.09 7.03
C ALA A 50 31.55 3.37 6.80
N LEU A 51 31.09 4.59 7.06
CA LEU A 51 29.71 5.00 6.81
C LEU A 51 29.35 4.94 5.32
N MET A 52 30.26 5.32 4.41
CA MET A 52 30.02 5.19 2.97
C MET A 52 29.92 3.74 2.53
N ALA A 53 30.78 2.85 3.06
CA ALA A 53 30.73 1.43 2.80
C ALA A 53 29.40 0.82 3.28
N GLU A 54 28.96 1.18 4.49
CA GLU A 54 27.67 0.77 5.01
C GLU A 54 26.51 1.30 4.16
N ASN A 55 26.54 2.58 3.79
CA ASN A 55 25.50 3.19 2.95
C ASN A 55 25.40 2.49 1.58
N MET A 56 26.54 2.15 0.97
CA MET A 56 26.59 1.41 -0.30
C MET A 56 26.04 -0.01 -0.14
N MET A 57 26.38 -0.70 0.94
CA MET A 57 25.84 -2.02 1.25
C MET A 57 24.32 -1.97 1.46
N LEU A 58 23.83 -1.00 2.24
CA LEU A 58 22.40 -0.82 2.50
C LEU A 58 21.64 -0.51 1.22
N LYS A 59 22.19 0.36 0.35
CA LYS A 59 21.62 0.63 -0.98
C LYS A 59 21.57 -0.62 -1.85
N ALA A 60 22.60 -1.48 -1.80
CA ALA A 60 22.59 -2.74 -2.53
C ALA A 60 21.52 -3.70 -2.00
N ARG A 61 21.40 -3.84 -0.66
CA ARG A 61 20.36 -4.65 -0.03
C ARG A 61 18.96 -4.16 -0.36
N LEU A 62 18.73 -2.85 -0.31
CA LEU A 62 17.45 -2.26 -0.65
C LEU A 62 17.04 -2.56 -2.10
N ARG A 63 18.00 -2.49 -3.05
CA ARG A 63 17.74 -2.86 -4.45
C ARG A 63 17.36 -4.34 -4.58
N LEU A 64 18.11 -5.23 -3.96
CA LEU A 64 17.80 -6.66 -3.98
C LEU A 64 16.43 -6.97 -3.39
N GLU A 65 16.07 -6.30 -2.29
CA GLU A 65 14.76 -6.49 -1.67
C GLU A 65 13.64 -5.92 -2.56
N SER A 66 13.85 -4.78 -3.22
CA SER A 66 12.87 -4.27 -4.19
C SER A 66 12.67 -5.22 -5.38
N GLU A 67 13.75 -5.79 -5.92
CA GLU A 67 13.68 -6.77 -7.01
C GLU A 67 12.93 -8.03 -6.57
N ARG A 68 13.19 -8.49 -5.34
CA ARG A 68 12.46 -9.62 -4.75
C ARG A 68 10.97 -9.31 -4.58
N GLN A 69 10.63 -8.11 -4.12
CA GLN A 69 9.24 -7.69 -3.97
C GLN A 69 8.53 -7.62 -5.32
N ASP A 70 9.17 -7.06 -6.34
CA ASP A 70 8.62 -7.01 -7.70
C ASP A 70 8.34 -8.41 -8.25
N GLU A 71 9.25 -9.36 -8.02
CA GLU A 71 9.07 -10.74 -8.45
C GLU A 71 7.90 -11.42 -7.72
N LEU A 72 7.81 -11.26 -6.39
CA LEU A 72 6.68 -11.78 -5.61
C LEU A 72 5.34 -11.17 -6.06
N GLN A 73 5.31 -9.88 -6.36
CA GLN A 73 4.11 -9.21 -6.87
C GLN A 73 3.70 -9.77 -8.24
N ARG A 74 4.66 -10.08 -9.12
CA ARG A 74 4.37 -10.71 -10.42
C ARG A 74 3.78 -12.11 -10.25
N LEU A 75 4.38 -12.93 -9.39
CA LEU A 75 3.90 -14.29 -9.10
C LEU A 75 2.48 -14.25 -8.53
N LEU A 76 2.24 -13.41 -7.51
CA LEU A 76 0.92 -13.24 -6.91
C LEU A 76 -0.12 -12.78 -7.93
N ALA A 77 0.25 -11.85 -8.83
CA ALA A 77 -0.67 -11.38 -9.87
C ALA A 77 -1.04 -12.50 -10.86
N VAL A 78 -0.12 -13.42 -11.16
CA VAL A 78 -0.41 -14.61 -11.97
C VAL A 78 -1.35 -15.54 -11.23
N GLU A 79 -1.06 -15.87 -9.97
CA GLU A 79 -1.89 -16.76 -9.16
C GLU A 79 -3.32 -16.23 -8.98
N LEU A 80 -3.48 -14.93 -8.75
CA LEU A 80 -4.80 -14.30 -8.66
C LEU A 80 -5.59 -14.38 -9.96
N ARG A 81 -4.94 -14.26 -11.12
CA ARG A 81 -5.60 -14.46 -12.42
C ARG A 81 -6.02 -15.92 -12.57
N THR A 82 -5.11 -16.85 -12.34
CA THR A 82 -5.39 -18.30 -12.43
C THR A 82 -6.54 -18.71 -11.50
N LEU A 83 -6.55 -18.22 -10.27
CA LEU A 83 -7.61 -18.52 -9.31
C LEU A 83 -8.95 -17.94 -9.75
N ARG A 84 -8.96 -16.70 -10.27
CA ARG A 84 -10.17 -16.09 -10.81
C ARG A 84 -10.73 -16.90 -11.98
N ASP A 85 -9.88 -17.29 -12.92
CA ASP A 85 -10.28 -18.08 -14.08
C ASP A 85 -10.83 -19.45 -13.65
N HIS A 86 -10.20 -20.08 -12.65
CA HIS A 86 -10.70 -21.32 -12.08
C HIS A 86 -12.06 -21.16 -11.41
N VAL A 87 -12.23 -20.15 -10.55
CA VAL A 87 -13.51 -19.89 -9.88
C VAL A 87 -14.60 -19.57 -10.90
N GLN A 88 -14.30 -18.79 -11.93
CA GLN A 88 -15.25 -18.50 -12.99
C GLN A 88 -15.70 -19.78 -13.70
N ALA A 89 -14.76 -20.66 -14.04
CA ALA A 89 -15.08 -21.95 -14.65
C ALA A 89 -15.96 -22.84 -13.75
N GLU A 90 -15.75 -22.82 -12.43
CA GLU A 90 -16.62 -23.54 -11.49
C GLU A 90 -18.01 -22.91 -11.43
N VAL A 91 -18.12 -21.57 -11.43
CA VAL A 91 -19.40 -20.86 -11.47
C VAL A 91 -20.17 -21.26 -12.73
N ASP A 92 -19.55 -21.19 -13.90
CA ASP A 92 -20.16 -21.53 -15.19
C ASP A 92 -20.69 -22.98 -15.16
N ARG A 93 -19.90 -23.94 -14.65
CA ARG A 93 -20.35 -25.34 -14.50
C ARG A 93 -21.55 -25.46 -13.57
N THR A 94 -21.61 -24.70 -12.48
CA THR A 94 -22.77 -24.74 -11.59
C THR A 94 -24.02 -24.13 -12.23
N GLU A 95 -23.85 -23.13 -13.11
CA GLU A 95 -24.94 -22.55 -13.88
C GLU A 95 -25.47 -23.55 -14.91
N ASP A 96 -24.59 -24.25 -15.63
CA ASP A 96 -24.96 -25.33 -16.56
C ASP A 96 -25.77 -26.43 -15.85
N LEU A 97 -25.31 -26.90 -14.69
CA LEU A 97 -26.02 -27.92 -13.91
C LEU A 97 -27.39 -27.44 -13.41
N ARG A 98 -27.54 -26.16 -13.06
CA ARG A 98 -28.84 -25.59 -12.68
C ARG A 98 -29.77 -25.53 -13.89
N ALA A 99 -29.27 -25.13 -15.05
CA ALA A 99 -30.06 -25.11 -16.29
C ALA A 99 -30.51 -26.52 -16.70
N GLU A 100 -29.63 -27.52 -16.59
CA GLU A 100 -30.00 -28.92 -16.82
C GLU A 100 -31.09 -29.39 -15.86
N ARG A 101 -30.94 -29.11 -14.56
CA ARG A 101 -31.95 -29.45 -13.55
C ARG A 101 -33.30 -28.82 -13.91
N ASP A 102 -33.32 -27.54 -14.26
CA ASP A 102 -34.56 -26.81 -14.56
C ASP A 102 -35.24 -27.37 -15.81
N LEU A 103 -34.45 -27.75 -16.83
CA LEU A 103 -34.96 -28.45 -18.00
C LEU A 103 -35.57 -29.81 -17.64
N TRP A 104 -34.92 -30.60 -16.79
CA TRP A 104 -35.46 -31.89 -16.36
C TRP A 104 -36.73 -31.76 -15.52
N MET A 105 -36.79 -30.75 -14.64
CA MET A 105 -37.99 -30.42 -13.88
C MET A 105 -39.15 -30.05 -14.80
N ALA A 106 -38.94 -29.14 -15.76
CA ALA A 106 -39.97 -28.75 -16.71
C ALA A 106 -40.46 -29.94 -17.56
N ARG A 107 -39.55 -30.83 -17.97
CA ARG A 107 -39.91 -32.08 -18.68
C ARG A 107 -40.75 -33.00 -17.81
N ALA A 108 -40.41 -33.17 -16.53
CA ALA A 108 -41.17 -34.00 -15.60
C ALA A 108 -42.57 -33.42 -15.34
N GLU A 109 -42.68 -32.09 -15.16
CA GLU A 109 -43.96 -31.40 -14.98
C GLU A 109 -44.87 -31.55 -16.19
N ALA A 110 -44.33 -31.37 -17.40
CA ALA A 110 -45.09 -31.55 -18.64
C ALA A 110 -45.64 -32.97 -18.79
N LEU A 111 -44.87 -33.99 -18.39
CA LEU A 111 -45.33 -35.39 -18.38
C LEU A 111 -46.39 -35.65 -17.31
N ALA A 112 -46.36 -34.95 -16.18
CA ALA A 112 -47.34 -35.07 -15.11
C ALA A 112 -48.68 -34.39 -15.45
N GLN A 113 -48.66 -33.30 -16.21
CA GLN A 113 -49.84 -32.49 -16.55
C GLN A 113 -51.06 -33.28 -17.09
N PRO A 114 -50.93 -34.18 -18.08
CA PRO A 114 -52.09 -34.92 -18.62
C PRO A 114 -52.69 -35.93 -17.64
N LEU A 115 -51.97 -36.35 -16.59
CA LEU A 115 -52.48 -37.27 -15.57
C LEU A 115 -53.40 -36.58 -14.55
N PHE A 116 -53.29 -35.25 -14.40
CA PHE A 116 -54.02 -34.47 -13.39
C PHE A 116 -55.09 -33.52 -13.96
N GLN A 117 -55.31 -33.52 -15.28
CA GLN A 117 -56.46 -32.81 -15.87
C GLN A 117 -57.75 -33.59 -15.56
N ARG A 118 -58.58 -33.06 -14.65
CA ARG A 118 -59.95 -33.56 -14.40
C ARG A 118 -60.74 -33.47 -15.71
N ARG A 119 -61.35 -34.58 -16.13
CA ARG A 119 -62.35 -34.60 -17.20
C ARG A 119 -63.60 -33.83 -16.79
#